data_AF-A0A352GQH0-F1
#
_entry.id   AF-A0A352GQH0-F1
#
_cell.length_a   1.000
_cell.length_b   1.000
_cell.length_c   1.000
_cell.angle_alpha   90.00
_cell.angle_beta   90.00
_cell.angle_gamma   90.00
#
_symmetry.space_group_name_H-M   'P 1'
#
loop_
_entity.id
_entity.type
_entity.pdbx_description
1 polymer ?
#
loop_
_entity_poly.entity_id
_entity_poly.type
_entity_poly.pdbx_seq_one_letter_code
_entity_poly.pdbx_strand_id
1 'polypeptide(L)' 'MADPITLEVFSDYVCPWCYLGDNRVKQLKENYDVTIKLVHFPLHPETPAEGRTLADMFGTGPEEIAQKNARMQGL' A
#
# COMPACT_ATOMS: atom_id res chain seq x y z
N MET A 1 -8.06 -19.57 27.48
CA MET A 1 -8.31 -18.39 26.61
C MET A 1 -7.19 -18.42 25.57
N ALA A 2 -7.53 -18.36 24.28
CA ALA A 2 -6.50 -18.31 23.25
C ALA A 2 -5.80 -16.95 23.31
N ASP A 3 -4.50 -16.92 23.03
CA ASP A 3 -3.75 -15.67 22.98
C ASP A 3 -4.31 -14.77 21.85
N PRO A 4 -4.41 -13.44 22.06
CA PRO A 4 -4.92 -12.52 21.05
C PRO A 4 -4.03 -12.56 19.80
N ILE A 5 -4.65 -12.78 18.65
CA ILE A 5 -3.95 -12.85 17.36
C ILE A 5 -3.53 -11.42 16.97
N THR A 6 -2.22 -11.22 16.81
CA THR A 6 -1.67 -9.94 16.33
C THR A 6 -1.43 -10.00 14.83
N LEU A 7 -2.06 -9.10 14.07
CA LEU A 7 -1.84 -8.91 12.65
C LEU A 7 -0.88 -7.73 12.44
N GLU A 8 0.34 -8.04 12.03
CA GLU A 8 1.32 -7.02 11.63
C GLU A 8 1.06 -6.57 10.18
N VAL A 9 0.84 -5.27 10.00
CA VAL A 9 0.54 -4.68 8.69
C VAL A 9 1.68 -3.76 8.30
N PHE A 10 2.48 -4.19 7.33
CA PHE A 10 3.55 -3.38 6.76
C PHE A 10 2.94 -2.40 5.75
N SER A 11 3.19 -1.11 5.94
CA SER A 11 2.57 -0.05 5.12
C SER A 11 3.55 1.07 4.81
N ASP A 12 3.42 1.60 3.60
CA ASP A 12 4.09 2.79 3.11
C ASP A 12 3.06 3.72 2.46
N TYR A 13 3.22 5.03 2.64
CA TYR A 13 2.38 6.04 2.03
C TYR A 13 2.57 6.14 0.51
N VAL A 14 3.73 5.74 -0.04
CA VAL A 14 3.93 5.74 -1.51
C VAL A 14 3.27 4.56 -2.20
N CYS A 15 2.88 3.52 -1.45
CA CYS A 15 2.34 2.29 -2.01
C CYS A 15 0.83 2.43 -2.31
N PRO A 16 0.40 2.46 -3.59
CA PRO A 16 -1.03 2.54 -3.91
C PRO A 16 -1.82 1.34 -3.38
N TRP A 17 -1.18 0.16 -3.32
CA TRP A 17 -1.82 -1.08 -2.85
C TRP A 17 -2.03 -1.11 -1.35
N CYS A 18 -1.23 -0.39 -0.57
CA CYS A 18 -1.44 -0.29 0.88
C CYS A 18 -2.78 0.39 1.21
N TYR A 19 -3.23 1.34 0.39
CA TYR A 19 -4.57 1.94 0.53
C TYR A 19 -5.71 0.95 0.25
N LEU A 20 -5.54 0.08 -0.75
CA LEU A 20 -6.52 -0.98 -1.03
C LEU A 20 -6.54 -2.03 0.08
N GLY A 21 -5.36 -2.37 0.60
CA GLY A 21 -5.21 -3.29 1.73
C GLY A 21 -5.82 -2.76 3.02
N ASP A 22 -5.70 -1.46 3.29
CA ASP A 22 -6.24 -0.81 4.50
C ASP A 22 -7.74 -1.03 4.65
N ASN A 23 -8.52 -0.94 3.55
CA ASN A 23 -9.95 -1.25 3.59
C ASN A 23 -10.24 -2.70 4.01
N ARG A 24 -9.40 -3.66 3.59
CA ARG A 24 -9.55 -5.06 4.01
C ARG A 24 -9.13 -5.27 5.46
N VAL A 25 -8.07 -4.61 5.91
CA VAL A 25 -7.60 -4.66 7.31
C VAL A 25 -8.67 -4.10 8.25
N LYS A 26 -9.34 -3.00 7.86
CA LYS A 26 -10.49 -2.45 8.61
C LYS A 26 -11.61 -3.48 8.76
N GLN A 27 -11.99 -4.15 7.67
CA GLN A 27 -12.99 -5.22 7.72
C GLN A 27 -12.55 -6.40 8.59
N LEU A 28 -11.25 -6.76 8.58
CA LEU A 28 -10.74 -7.82 9.45
C LEU A 28 -10.85 -7.45 10.93
N LYS A 29 -10.54 -6.20 11.28
CA LYS A 29 -10.66 -5.69 12.66
C LYS A 29 -12.12 -5.65 13.14
N GLU A 30 -13.08 -5.43 12.25
CA GLU A 30 -14.51 -5.45 12.58
C GLU A 30 -15.07 -6.86 12.75
N ASN A 31 -14.61 -7.82 11.93
CA ASN A 31 -15.18 -9.16 11.86
C ASN A 31 -14.48 -10.19 12.75
N TYR A 32 -13.27 -9.90 13.23
CA TYR A 32 -12.44 -10.83 14.00
C TYR A 32 -11.78 -10.14 15.19
N ASP A 33 -11.55 -10.90 16.26
CA ASP A 33 -10.81 -10.43 17.44
C ASP A 33 -9.29 -10.46 17.17
N VAL A 34 -8.84 -9.49 16.36
CA VAL A 34 -7.44 -9.32 15.97
C VAL A 34 -6.90 -7.97 16.40
N THR A 35 -5.68 -7.95 16.94
CA THR A 35 -4.96 -6.72 17.24
C THR A 35 -4.13 -6.31 16.05
N ILE A 36 -4.35 -5.10 15.54
CA ILE A 36 -3.58 -4.57 14.39
C ILE A 36 -2.33 -3.85 14.90
N LYS A 37 -1.16 -4.28 14.44
CA LYS A 37 0.11 -3.59 14.62
C LYS A 37 0.59 -3.05 13.29
N LEU A 38 0.53 -1.74 13.11
CA LEU A 38 1.02 -1.07 11.91
C LEU A 38 2.55 -0.93 11.97
N VAL A 39 3.23 -1.33 10.90
CA VAL A 39 4.68 -1.23 10.76
C VAL A 39 4.99 -0.36 9.54
N HIS A 40 5.63 0.78 9.75
CA HIS A 40 6.05 1.65 8.65
C HIS A 40 7.29 1.08 7.98
N PHE A 41 7.19 0.82 6.68
CA PHE A 41 8.25 0.20 5.91
C PHE A 41 8.50 1.01 4.63
N PRO A 42 9.69 1.63 4.46
CA PRO A 42 9.99 2.37 3.25
C PRO A 42 10.20 1.39 2.08
N LEU A 43 9.29 1.40 1.10
CA LEU A 43 9.35 0.59 -0.12
C LEU A 43 10.52 1.01 -1.01
N HIS A 44 10.79 2.31 -1.08
CA HIS A 44 11.83 2.92 -1.91
C HIS A 44 12.76 3.80 -1.07
N PRO A 45 13.60 3.21 -0.19
CA PRO A 45 14.52 3.95 0.68
C PRO A 45 15.58 4.74 -0.11
N GLU A 46 15.81 4.41 -1.37
CA GLU A 46 16.70 5.08 -2.30
C GLU A 46 16.10 6.34 -2.96
N THR A 47 14.83 6.68 -2.66
CA THR A 47 14.16 7.85 -3.23
C THR A 47 14.89 9.13 -2.81
N PRO A 48 15.35 9.96 -3.77
CA PRO A 48 16.00 11.24 -3.45
C PRO A 48 15.07 12.20 -2.71
N ALA A 49 15.63 13.19 -2.02
CA ALA A 49 14.86 14.18 -1.27
C ALA A 49 13.97 15.05 -2.18
N GLU A 50 14.43 15.30 -3.40
CA GLU A 50 13.69 15.98 -4.47
C GLU A 50 12.56 15.13 -5.08
N GLY A 51 12.46 13.86 -4.69
CA GLY A 51 11.51 12.90 -5.23
C GLY A 51 11.96 12.26 -6.55
N ARG A 52 11.13 11.36 -7.08
CA ARG A 52 11.33 10.70 -8.37
C ARG A 52 9.99 10.56 -9.08
N THR A 53 9.96 10.75 -10.40
CA THR A 53 8.72 10.55 -11.15
C THR A 53 8.42 9.06 -11.30
N LEU A 54 7.14 8.71 -11.43
CA LEU A 54 6.75 7.31 -11.68
C LEU A 54 7.27 6.80 -13.03
N ALA A 55 7.42 7.69 -14.02
CA ALA A 55 7.99 7.35 -15.31
C ALA A 55 9.45 6.91 -15.18
N ASP A 56 10.25 7.66 -14.41
CA ASP A 56 11.64 7.32 -14.15
C ASP A 56 11.75 6.05 -13.29
N MET A 57 10.87 5.91 -12.29
CA MET A 57 10.91 4.77 -11.35
C MET A 57 10.53 3.45 -12.02
N PHE A 58 9.54 3.45 -12.91
CA PHE A 58 9.05 2.23 -13.56
C PHE A 58 9.59 2.02 -14.97
N GLY A 59 10.34 2.99 -15.52
CA GLY A 59 10.83 2.95 -16.90
C GLY A 59 9.70 2.96 -17.94
N THR A 60 8.55 3.54 -17.60
CA THR A 60 7.34 3.51 -18.44
C THR A 60 7.01 4.90 -18.98
N GLY A 61 6.56 4.97 -20.22
CA GLY A 61 6.07 6.21 -20.81
C GLY A 61 4.79 6.74 -20.15
N PRO A 62 4.47 8.03 -20.31
CA PRO A 62 3.29 8.65 -19.70
C PRO A 62 1.97 8.03 -20.18
N GLU A 63 1.91 7.53 -21.41
CA GLU A 63 0.72 6.86 -21.96
C GLU A 63 0.42 5.54 -21.22
N GLU A 64 1.45 4.76 -20.91
CA GLU A 64 1.31 3.51 -20.18
C GLU A 64 0.84 3.76 -18.73
N ILE A 65 1.37 4.82 -18.09
CA ILE A 65 0.92 5.24 -16.75
C ILE A 65 -0.55 5.64 -16.79
N ALA A 66 -0.97 6.43 -17.78
CA ALA A 66 -2.37 6.83 -17.93
C ALA A 66 -3.30 5.62 -18.11
N GLN A 67 -2.90 4.64 -18.91
CA GLN A 67 -3.67 3.42 -19.12
C GLN A 67 -3.81 2.59 -17.84
N LYS A 68 -2.72 2.44 -17.05
CA LYS A 68 -2.74 1.74 -15.75
C LYS A 68 -3.67 2.45 -14.76
N ASN A 69 -3.61 3.78 -14.69
CA ASN A 69 -4.47 4.57 -13.82
C ASN A 69 -5.95 4.45 -14.23
N ALA A 70 -6.26 4.47 -15.52
CA ALA A 70 -7.62 4.28 -16.02
C ALA A 70 -8.18 2.90 -15.65
N ARG A 71 -7.35 1.84 -15.71
CA ARG A 71 -7.74 0.49 -15.29
C ARG A 71 -8.04 0.42 -13.79
N MET A 72 -7.29 1.14 -12.96
CA MET A 72 -7.50 1.19 -11.51
C MET A 72 -8.80 1.91 -11.12
N GLN A 73 -9.27 2.87 -11.91
CA GLN A 73 -10.54 3.57 -11.66
C GLN A 73 -11.78 2.71 -11.97
N GLY A 74 -11.63 1.63 -12.73
CA GLY A 74 -12.72 0.72 -13.09
C GLY A 74 -12.93 -0.46 -12.14
N LEU A 75 -12.20 -0.52 -11.02
CA LEU A 75 -12.30 -1.53 -9.96
C LEU A 75 -12.90 -0.93 -8.69
#